data_AF-A0A8I1WHX2-F1
#
_entry.id   AF-A0A8I1WHX2-F1
#
_cell.length_a   1.000
_cell.length_b   1.000
_cell.length_c   1.000
_cell.angle_alpha   90.00
_cell.angle_beta   90.00
_cell.angle_gamma   90.00
#
_symmetry.space_group_name_H-M   'P 1'
#
loop_
_entity.id
_entity.type
_entity.pdbx_description
1 polymer ?
#
loop_
_entity_poly.entity_id
_entity_poly.type
_entity_poly.pdbx_seq_one_letter_code
_entity_poly.pdbx_strand_id
1 'polypeptide(L)'
;MQYQANNIDDRIKALEQRKKALERHLNNSDRKARTKRLIETGALAEKFFDIDHLSLSQKEEFFKIFANYIKANTPSKFKKQK
;
A
#
# COMPACT_ATOMS: atom_id res chain seq x y z
N MET A 1 -41.88 -25.85 7.24
CA MET A 1 -41.38 -24.57 6.71
C MET A 1 -40.39 -23.86 7.65
N GLN A 2 -40.64 -23.73 8.96
CA GLN A 2 -39.72 -23.02 9.89
C GLN A 2 -38.28 -23.58 9.96
N TYR A 3 -38.09 -24.90 9.87
CA TYR A 3 -36.76 -25.52 9.91
C TYR A 3 -35.84 -25.12 8.73
N GLN A 4 -36.41 -24.98 7.53
CA GLN A 4 -35.65 -24.57 6.34
C GLN A 4 -35.24 -23.10 6.42
N ALA A 5 -36.09 -22.23 6.97
CA ALA A 5 -35.77 -20.82 7.20
C ALA A 5 -34.62 -20.67 8.21
N ASN A 6 -34.69 -21.35 9.36
CA ASN A 6 -33.64 -21.30 10.38
C ASN A 6 -32.28 -21.81 9.85
N ASN A 7 -32.28 -22.86 9.02
CA ASN A 7 -31.05 -23.38 8.40
C ASN A 7 -30.43 -22.38 7.41
N ILE A 8 -31.26 -21.62 6.68
CA ILE A 8 -30.79 -20.59 5.76
C ILE A 8 -30.18 -19.42 6.55
N ASP A 9 -30.80 -18.99 7.65
CA ASP A 9 -30.29 -17.90 8.49
C ASP A 9 -28.94 -18.24 9.11
N ASP A 10 -28.76 -19.47 9.60
CA ASP A 10 -27.47 -19.96 10.12
C ASP A 10 -26.38 -19.94 9.04
N ARG A 11 -26.74 -20.33 7.81
CA ARG A 11 -25.81 -20.28 6.66
C ARG A 11 -25.45 -18.86 6.26
N ILE A 12 -26.41 -17.93 6.27
CA ILE A 12 -26.17 -16.51 6.00
C ILE A 12 -25.19 -15.96 7.04
N LYS A 13 -25.42 -16.23 8.32
CA LYS A 13 -24.55 -15.79 9.41
C LYS A 13 -23.13 -16.34 9.29
N ALA A 14 -22.97 -17.62 8.93
CA ALA A 14 -21.67 -18.22 8.68
C ALA A 14 -20.94 -17.59 7.48
N LEU A 15 -21.67 -17.29 6.40
CA LEU A 15 -21.12 -16.61 5.21
C LEU A 15 -20.69 -15.17 5.53
N GLU A 16 -21.47 -14.42 6.32
CA GLU A 16 -21.11 -13.07 6.74
C GLU A 16 -19.83 -13.06 7.60
N GLN A 17 -19.70 -14.00 8.53
CA GLN A 17 -18.49 -14.14 9.34
C GLN A 17 -17.26 -14.46 8.47
N ARG A 18 -17.42 -15.38 7.50
CA ARG A 18 -16.36 -15.73 6.56
C ARG A 18 -15.97 -14.56 5.67
N LYS A 19 -16.95 -13.78 5.19
CA LYS A 19 -16.71 -12.54 4.43
C LYS A 19 -15.89 -11.54 5.25
N LYS A 20 -16.29 -11.26 6.50
CA LYS A 20 -15.55 -10.35 7.39
C LYS A 20 -14.12 -10.83 7.67
N ALA A 21 -13.91 -12.13 7.85
CA ALA A 21 -12.58 -12.70 8.04
C ALA A 21 -11.70 -12.52 6.79
N LEU A 22 -12.27 -12.76 5.59
CA LEU A 22 -11.58 -12.55 4.32
C LEU A 22 -11.23 -11.08 4.09
N GLU A 23 -12.16 -10.15 4.34
CA GLU A 23 -11.91 -8.71 4.23
C GLU A 23 -10.77 -8.25 5.14
N ARG A 24 -10.74 -8.74 6.40
CA ARG A 24 -9.64 -8.45 7.33
C ARG A 24 -8.31 -8.99 6.82
N HIS A 25 -8.29 -10.21 6.28
CA HIS A 25 -7.09 -10.81 5.73
C HIS A 25 -6.55 -10.02 4.53
N LEU A 26 -7.43 -9.65 3.59
CA LEU A 26 -7.08 -8.84 2.42
C LEU A 26 -6.52 -7.49 2.85
N ASN A 27 -7.22 -6.78 3.75
CA ASN A 27 -6.75 -5.50 4.27
C ASN A 27 -5.39 -5.60 4.96
N ASN A 28 -5.14 -6.68 5.71
CA ASN A 28 -3.84 -6.90 6.35
C ASN A 28 -2.74 -7.17 5.31
N SER A 29 -3.05 -7.97 4.28
CA SER A 29 -2.15 -8.23 3.16
C SER A 29 -1.77 -6.94 2.43
N ASP A 30 -2.75 -6.08 2.13
CA ASP A 30 -2.53 -4.80 1.46
C ASP A 30 -1.68 -3.85 2.28
N ARG A 31 -1.91 -3.80 3.60
CA ARG A 31 -1.07 -3.03 4.53
C ARG A 31 0.37 -3.56 4.53
N LYS A 32 0.56 -4.87 4.62
CA LYS A 32 1.89 -5.50 4.61
C LYS A 32 2.62 -5.22 3.30
N ALA A 33 1.93 -5.36 2.16
CA ALA A 33 2.48 -5.07 0.84
C ALA A 33 2.88 -3.59 0.71
N ARG A 34 2.01 -2.68 1.18
CA ARG A 34 2.31 -1.23 1.20
C ARG A 34 3.53 -0.92 2.05
N THR A 35 3.61 -1.44 3.28
CA THR A 35 4.76 -1.22 4.17
C THR A 35 6.05 -1.75 3.55
N LYS A 36 6.03 -2.98 3.02
CA LYS A 36 7.18 -3.57 2.31
C LYS A 36 7.65 -2.67 1.17
N ARG A 37 6.73 -2.22 0.30
CA ARG A 37 7.05 -1.32 -0.81
C ARG A 37 7.67 -0.01 -0.34
N LEU A 38 7.14 0.60 0.72
CA LEU A 38 7.66 1.85 1.28
C LEU A 38 9.09 1.67 1.82
N ILE A 39 9.37 0.56 2.50
CA ILE A 39 10.71 0.23 3.01
C ILE A 39 11.69 0.01 1.85
N GLU A 40 11.32 -0.82 0.87
CA GLU A 40 12.16 -1.09 -0.30
C GLU A 40 12.45 0.19 -1.09
N THR A 41 11.44 1.04 -1.27
CA THR A 41 11.60 2.33 -1.96
C THR A 41 12.50 3.29 -1.17
N GLY A 42 12.36 3.33 0.16
CA GLY A 42 13.23 4.10 1.04
C GLY A 42 14.69 3.65 0.95
N ALA A 43 14.94 2.34 1.03
CA ALA A 43 16.29 1.78 0.92
C ALA A 43 16.94 2.08 -0.44
N LEU A 44 16.16 2.03 -1.54
CA LEU A 44 16.66 2.42 -2.86
C LEU A 44 17.00 3.92 -2.92
N ALA A 45 16.17 4.78 -2.33
CA ALA A 45 16.44 6.22 -2.29
C ALA A 45 17.71 6.53 -1.49
N GLU A 46 17.88 5.93 -0.31
CA GLU A 46 19.09 6.08 0.51
C GLU A 46 20.34 5.62 -0.24
N LYS A 47 20.28 4.45 -0.90
CA LYS A 47 21.39 3.91 -1.68
C LYS A 47 21.78 4.76 -2.89
N PHE A 48 20.81 5.23 -3.67
CA PHE A 48 21.10 5.92 -4.93
C PHE A 48 21.39 7.41 -4.75
N PHE A 49 20.85 8.04 -3.70
CA PHE A 49 21.09 9.45 -3.42
C PHE A 49 22.13 9.69 -2.33
N ASP A 50 22.63 8.62 -1.68
CA ASP A 50 23.62 8.69 -0.61
C ASP A 50 23.16 9.60 0.55
N ILE A 51 21.90 9.42 0.96
CA ILE A 51 21.21 10.28 1.96
C ILE A 51 20.89 9.54 3.26
N ASP A 52 21.51 8.39 3.52
CA ASP A 52 21.29 7.58 4.73
C ASP A 52 21.54 8.38 6.03
N HIS A 53 22.56 9.23 6.03
CA HIS A 53 22.96 10.12 7.11
C HIS A 53 21.99 11.28 7.36
N LEU A 54 21.06 11.57 6.45
CA LEU A 54 20.09 12.65 6.61
C LEU A 54 18.95 12.25 7.55
N SER A 55 18.54 13.19 8.40
CA SER A 55 17.30 13.06 9.18
C SER A 55 16.07 13.09 8.29
N LEU A 56 14.92 12.64 8.82
CA LEU A 56 13.65 12.63 8.07
C LEU A 56 13.27 14.02 7.52
N SER A 57 13.49 15.08 8.31
CA SER A 57 13.21 16.46 7.90
C SER A 57 14.11 16.91 6.74
N GLN A 58 15.40 16.59 6.81
CA GLN A 58 16.36 16.89 5.74
C GLN A 58 16.07 16.10 4.46
N LYS A 59 15.66 14.83 4.59
CA LYS A 59 15.22 14.01 3.45
C LYS A 59 14.00 14.63 2.77
N GLU A 60 13.04 15.16 3.53
CA GLU A 60 11.88 15.86 2.97
C GLU A 60 12.27 17.11 2.18
N GLU A 61 13.16 17.94 2.72
CA GLU A 61 13.70 19.12 2.03
C GLU A 61 14.45 18.73 0.76
N PHE A 62 15.33 17.73 0.85
CA PHE A 62 16.06 17.16 -0.28
C PHE A 62 15.09 16.69 -1.38
N PHE A 63 14.07 15.91 -1.03
CA PHE A 63 13.09 15.44 -2.01
C PHE A 63 12.28 16.58 -2.64
N LYS A 64 11.97 17.65 -1.90
CA LYS A 64 11.28 18.83 -2.45
C LYS A 64 12.13 19.54 -3.51
N ILE A 65 13.44 19.69 -3.28
CA ILE A 65 14.37 20.30 -4.24
C ILE A 65 14.35 19.53 -5.57
N PHE A 66 14.47 18.21 -5.51
CA PHE A 66 14.53 17.38 -6.72
C PHE A 66 13.17 17.05 -7.33
N ALA A 67 12.05 17.24 -6.62
CA ALA A 67 10.72 16.89 -7.12
C ALA A 67 10.40 17.57 -8.46
N ASN A 68 10.73 18.85 -8.60
CA ASN A 68 10.48 19.60 -9.83
C ASN A 68 11.41 19.13 -10.96
N TYR A 69 12.69 18.91 -10.66
CA TYR A 69 13.66 18.40 -11.62
C TYR A 69 13.27 17.02 -12.15
N ILE A 70 12.90 16.09 -11.27
CA ILE A 70 12.48 14.73 -11.64
C ILE A 70 11.23 14.81 -12.51
N LYS A 71 10.20 15.58 -12.12
CA LYS A 71 8.97 15.73 -12.92
C LYS A 71 9.24 16.25 -14.34
N ALA A 72 10.13 17.24 -14.48
CA ALA A 72 10.49 17.81 -15.77
C ALA A 72 11.31 16.84 -16.64
N ASN A 73 12.23 16.10 -16.02
CA ASN A 73 13.21 15.24 -16.72
C ASN A 73 12.84 13.76 -16.75
N THR A 74 11.65 13.37 -16.27
CA THR A 74 11.20 11.97 -16.28
C THR A 74 11.10 11.48 -17.73
N PRO A 75 11.86 10.44 -18.13
CA PRO A 75 11.77 9.87 -19.48
C PRO A 75 10.35 9.41 -19.81
N SER A 76 9.94 9.55 -21.06
CA SER A 76 8.58 9.18 -21.53
C SER A 76 8.18 7.76 -21.13
N LYS A 77 9.12 6.80 -21.16
CA LYS A 77 8.90 5.40 -20.75
C LYS A 77 8.45 5.22 -19.29
N PHE A 78 8.71 6.19 -18.42
CA PHE A 78 8.35 6.16 -17.00
C PHE A 78 7.26 7.19 -16.63
N LYS A 79 6.74 7.96 -17.59
CA LYS A 79 5.62 8.86 -17.34
C LYS A 79 4.36 8.04 -17.10
N LYS A 80 3.57 8.45 -16.09
CA LYS A 80 2.27 7.83 -15.82
C LYS A 80 1.37 7.99 -17.04
N GLN A 81 0.93 6.89 -17.63
CA GLN A 81 -0.09 6.91 -18.66
C GLN A 81 -1.38 7.42 -18.01
N LYS A 82 -1.96 8.48 -18.56
CA LYS A 82 -3.22 9.07 -18.07
C LYS A 82 -4.39 8.16 -18.41
#